data_AF-K7N1P1-F1
#
_entry.id   AF-K7N1P1-F1
#
_cell.length_a   1.000
_cell.length_b   1.000
_cell.length_c   1.000
_cell.angle_alpha   90.00
_cell.angle_beta   90.00
_cell.angle_gamma   90.00
#
_symmetry.space_group_name_H-M   'P 1'
#
loop_
_entity.id
_entity.type
_entity.pdbx_description
1 polymer ?
#
loop_
_entity_poly.entity_id
_entity_poly.type
_entity_poly.pdbx_seq_one_letter_code
_entity_poly.pdbx_strand_id
1 'polypeptide(L)'
;MVDSVLRIVLENLNSLIQKEQGRFSVFGREEDKDKIVDFMVCAASHYENLLVYPIVVLGGHGKTTLAQLIYNDERVVNHFEIRIWVCILEGFSLKRMIRAIIRAT
;
A
#
# COMPACT_ATOMS: atom_id res chain seq x y z
N MET A 1 -15.45 -11.47 -10.16
CA MET A 1 -14.21 -10.88 -10.74
C MET A 1 -14.08 -9.50 -10.12
N VAL A 2 -13.37 -9.39 -8.98
CA VAL A 2 -13.32 -8.13 -8.23
C VAL A 2 -12.19 -7.25 -8.75
N ASP A 3 -12.55 -6.11 -9.32
CA ASP A 3 -11.60 -5.05 -9.63
C ASP A 3 -10.94 -4.58 -8.33
N SER A 4 -9.67 -4.94 -8.16
CA SER A 4 -8.86 -4.43 -7.07
C SER A 4 -8.44 -3.00 -7.41
N VAL A 5 -9.38 -2.05 -7.32
CA VAL A 5 -9.06 -0.63 -7.34
C VAL A 5 -8.27 -0.34 -6.08
N LEU A 6 -6.95 -0.25 -6.20
CA LEU A 6 -6.07 0.13 -5.09
C LEU A 6 -6.30 1.61 -4.75
N ARG A 7 -7.29 1.89 -3.92
CA ARG A 7 -7.38 3.15 -3.17
C ARG A 7 -6.42 3.03 -1.98
N ILE A 8 -5.35 3.81 -2.00
CA ILE A 8 -4.38 3.92 -0.91
C ILE A 8 -5.06 4.60 0.28
N VAL A 9 -5.68 3.77 1.12
CA VAL A 9 -6.30 4.08 2.41
C VAL A 9 -6.18 2.80 3.21
N LEU A 10 -5.62 2.83 4.44
CA LEU A 10 -4.91 1.62 4.87
C LEU A 10 -4.79 1.30 6.41
N GLU A 11 -5.56 0.35 6.97
CA GLU A 11 -5.41 -0.20 8.36
C GLU A 11 -5.49 -1.76 8.53
N ASN A 12 -4.38 -2.33 9.02
CA ASN A 12 -4.11 -3.14 10.21
C ASN A 12 -4.84 -4.49 10.48
N LEU A 13 -4.06 -5.59 10.35
CA LEU A 13 -4.16 -6.82 11.16
C LEU A 13 -2.75 -7.28 11.61
N ASN A 14 -1.96 -6.37 12.20
CA ASN A 14 -0.58 -6.60 12.62
C ASN A 14 -0.42 -7.54 13.85
N SER A 15 -1.50 -8.13 14.37
CA SER A 15 -1.42 -9.15 15.43
C SER A 15 -1.24 -10.58 14.92
N LEU A 16 -1.37 -10.86 13.61
CA LEU A 16 -1.14 -12.21 13.05
C LEU A 16 -0.09 -12.30 11.92
N ILE A 17 0.18 -11.23 11.15
CA ILE A 17 1.13 -11.33 10.01
C ILE A 17 2.60 -11.15 10.45
N GLN A 18 2.86 -10.57 11.62
CA GLN A 18 4.19 -10.47 12.25
C GLN A 18 4.80 -11.84 12.67
N LYS A 19 4.13 -12.98 12.43
CA LYS A 19 4.61 -14.31 12.84
C LYS A 19 4.83 -15.35 11.74
N GLU A 20 4.38 -15.13 10.50
CA GLU A 20 4.50 -16.13 9.42
C GLU A 20 4.94 -15.57 8.04
N GLN A 21 5.68 -14.47 8.00
CA GLN A 21 6.52 -14.19 6.83
C GLN A 21 7.84 -14.94 6.95
N GLY A 22 7.84 -16.18 6.44
CA GLY A 22 9.06 -16.74 5.86
C GLY A 22 9.64 -15.73 4.86
N ARG A 23 10.97 -15.62 4.77
CA ARG A 23 11.66 -14.61 3.96
C ARG A 23 11.52 -14.89 2.46
N PHE A 24 10.34 -14.68 1.91
CA PHE A 24 10.03 -14.84 0.50
C PHE A 24 10.69 -13.69 -0.28
N SER A 25 11.75 -14.01 -1.01
CA SER A 25 12.36 -13.07 -1.95
C SER A 25 11.41 -12.87 -3.13
N VAL A 26 10.99 -11.61 -3.35
CA VAL A 26 10.23 -11.22 -4.53
C VAL A 26 11.22 -10.86 -5.62
N PHE A 27 11.03 -11.38 -6.82
CA PHE A 27 11.90 -11.16 -7.97
C PHE A 27 11.10 -10.61 -9.16
N GLY A 28 11.75 -9.79 -10.00
CA GLY A 28 11.15 -9.28 -11.24
C GLY A 28 10.09 -8.20 -11.01
N ARG A 29 10.18 -7.48 -9.89
CA ARG A 29 9.30 -6.38 -9.47
C ARG A 29 10.06 -5.14 -9.03
N GLU A 30 11.37 -5.15 -9.19
CA GLU A 30 12.30 -4.11 -8.77
C GLU A 30 12.03 -2.82 -9.54
N GLU A 31 11.92 -2.91 -10.88
CA GLU A 31 11.63 -1.77 -11.75
C GLU A 31 10.21 -1.18 -11.53
N ASP A 32 9.20 -2.05 -11.36
CA ASP A 32 7.83 -1.61 -11.01
C ASP A 32 7.82 -0.85 -9.68
N LYS A 33 8.49 -1.41 -8.66
CA LYS A 33 8.59 -0.83 -7.32
C LYS A 33 9.34 0.50 -7.38
N ASP A 34 10.51 0.55 -8.00
CA ASP A 34 11.35 1.75 -8.05
C ASP A 34 10.64 2.91 -8.78
N LYS A 35 10.00 2.67 -9.93
CA LYS A 35 9.20 3.69 -10.64
C LYS A 35 8.11 4.29 -9.77
N ILE A 36 7.42 3.47 -8.97
CA ILE A 36 6.33 3.95 -8.10
C ILE A 36 6.89 4.67 -6.87
N VAL A 37 7.96 4.17 -6.26
CA VAL A 37 8.62 4.83 -5.13
C VAL A 37 9.16 6.20 -5.53
N ASP A 38 9.88 6.28 -6.66
CA ASP A 38 10.45 7.55 -7.14
C ASP A 38 9.33 8.54 -7.50
N PHE A 39 8.23 8.09 -8.10
CA PHE A 39 7.04 8.92 -8.29
C PHE A 39 6.48 9.44 -6.96
N MET A 40 6.31 8.58 -5.94
CA MET A 40 5.74 8.99 -4.66
C MET A 40 6.64 10.00 -3.93
N VAL A 41 7.95 9.75 -3.87
CA VAL A 41 8.94 10.59 -3.18
C VAL A 41 9.18 11.91 -3.92
N CYS A 42 9.23 11.90 -5.26
CA CYS A 42 9.43 13.12 -6.04
C CYS A 42 8.16 13.95 -6.17
N ALA A 43 6.98 13.34 -6.30
CA ALA A 43 5.74 14.11 -6.45
C ALA A 43 5.29 14.76 -5.13
N ALA A 44 5.47 14.09 -4.00
CA ALA A 44 5.08 14.63 -2.69
C ALA A 44 5.84 15.91 -2.30
N SER A 45 7.04 16.14 -2.83
CA SER A 45 7.79 17.40 -2.61
C SER A 45 7.40 18.55 -3.56
N HIS A 46 6.57 18.30 -4.59
CA HIS A 46 6.23 19.29 -5.63
C HIS A 46 4.73 19.58 -5.77
N TYR A 47 3.86 18.73 -5.23
CA TYR A 47 2.41 18.88 -5.32
C TYR A 47 1.79 19.01 -3.92
N GLU A 48 1.18 20.17 -3.64
CA GLU A 48 0.37 20.40 -2.43
C GLU A 48 -0.96 19.60 -2.43
N ASN A 49 -1.27 18.90 -3.53
CA ASN A 49 -2.52 18.18 -3.75
C ASN A 49 -2.39 16.67 -3.48
N LEU A 50 -3.51 16.03 -3.14
CA LEU A 50 -3.59 14.58 -2.93
C LEU A 50 -3.13 13.78 -4.16
N LEU A 51 -2.04 13.02 -4.00
CA LEU A 51 -1.52 12.08 -4.99
C LEU A 51 -2.13 10.69 -4.79
N VAL A 52 -2.48 10.02 -5.90
CA VAL A 52 -3.06 8.67 -5.90
C VAL A 52 -2.41 7.85 -7.02
N TYR A 53 -1.85 6.69 -6.67
CA TYR A 53 -1.28 5.74 -7.63
C TYR A 53 -2.09 4.43 -7.67
N PRO A 54 -2.97 4.21 -8.66
CA PRO A 54 -3.79 3.00 -8.75
C PRO A 54 -3.01 1.84 -9.37
N ILE A 55 -2.92 0.70 -8.67
CA ILE A 55 -2.36 -0.55 -9.22
C ILE A 55 -3.49 -1.46 -9.70
N VAL A 56 -3.74 -1.48 -11.01
CA VAL A 56 -4.81 -2.25 -11.66
C VAL A 56 -4.21 -3.39 -12.49
N VAL A 57 -4.54 -4.63 -12.14
CA VAL A 57 -4.06 -5.87 -12.80
C VAL A 57 -5.10 -6.98 -12.56
N LEU A 58 -5.12 -8.03 -13.37
CA LEU A 58 -5.91 -9.24 -13.11
C LEU A 58 -5.51 -9.94 -11.80
N GLY A 59 -6.35 -10.87 -11.31
CA GLY A 59 -6.10 -11.65 -10.09
C GLY A 59 -4.79 -12.44 -10.12
N GLY A 60 -4.20 -12.75 -8.97
CA GLY A 60 -3.00 -13.60 -8.85
C GLY A 60 -1.65 -12.93 -9.16
N HIS A 61 -1.59 -11.82 -9.90
CA HIS A 61 -0.32 -11.19 -10.34
C HIS A 61 0.51 -10.45 -9.26
N GLY A 62 0.30 -10.71 -7.96
CA GLY A 62 1.13 -10.16 -6.88
C GLY A 62 0.94 -8.67 -6.56
N LYS A 63 -0.22 -8.07 -6.87
CA LYS A 63 -0.51 -6.64 -6.58
C LYS A 63 -0.26 -6.26 -5.12
N THR A 64 -0.79 -7.05 -4.18
CA THR A 64 -0.62 -6.82 -2.74
C THR A 64 0.85 -6.90 -2.34
N THR A 65 1.60 -7.84 -2.93
CA THR A 65 3.04 -8.00 -2.73
C THR A 65 3.81 -6.77 -3.22
N LEU A 66 3.52 -6.25 -4.42
CA LEU A 66 4.12 -5.02 -4.94
C LEU A 66 3.81 -3.81 -4.04
N ALA A 67 2.56 -3.66 -3.62
CA ALA A 67 2.17 -2.59 -2.69
C ALA A 67 2.88 -2.71 -1.32
N GLN A 68 3.12 -3.93 -0.82
CA GLN A 68 3.93 -4.16 0.38
C GLN A 68 5.41 -3.84 0.19
N LEU A 69 5.99 -4.14 -0.99
CA LEU A 69 7.37 -3.75 -1.30
C LEU A 69 7.54 -2.23 -1.32
N ILE A 70 6.58 -1.50 -1.91
CA ILE A 70 6.59 -0.04 -1.98
C ILE A 70 6.41 0.57 -0.58
N TYR A 71 5.43 0.08 0.20
CA TYR A 71 5.13 0.60 1.54
C TYR A 71 6.30 0.47 2.54
N ASN A 72 7.12 -0.57 2.37
CA ASN A 72 8.29 -0.86 3.22
C ASN A 72 9.63 -0.44 2.59
N ASP A 73 9.65 0.18 1.40
CA ASP A 73 10.88 0.70 0.79
C ASP A 73 11.43 1.85 1.65
N GLU A 74 12.73 1.83 1.97
CA GLU A 74 13.33 2.82 2.89
C GLU A 74 13.13 4.27 2.43
N ARG A 75 13.06 4.53 1.12
CA ARG A 75 12.77 5.88 0.61
C ARG A 75 11.37 6.34 0.99
N VAL A 76 10.38 5.45 0.94
CA VAL A 76 8.99 5.73 1.38
C VAL A 76 8.93 5.84 2.90
N VAL A 77 9.62 4.95 3.62
CA VAL A 77 9.72 4.96 5.09
C VAL A 77 10.25 6.30 5.60
N ASN A 78 11.30 6.82 4.98
CA ASN A 78 11.99 8.04 5.40
C ASN A 78 11.33 9.33 4.91
N HIS A 79 10.52 9.27 3.84
CA HIS A 79 9.83 10.45 3.28
C HIS A 79 8.46 10.71 3.93
N PHE A 80 7.75 9.66 4.36
CA PHE A 80 6.41 9.79 4.95
C PHE A 80 6.42 9.38 6.43
N GLU A 81 6.25 10.36 7.32
CA GLU A 81 6.13 10.15 8.77
C GLU A 81 4.93 9.23 9.11
N ILE A 82 3.75 9.56 8.58
CA ILE A 82 2.53 8.77 8.80
C ILE A 82 2.32 7.83 7.61
N ARG A 83 2.37 6.52 7.88
CA ARG A 83 2.17 5.45 6.89
C ARG A 83 1.21 4.38 7.41
N ILE A 84 0.17 4.17 6.63
CA ILE A 84 -1.09 3.47 6.99
C ILE A 84 -1.11 2.20 6.05
N TRP A 85 -1.38 0.94 6.50
CA TRP A 85 -1.38 -0.36 5.70
C TRP A 85 -2.70 -1.20 5.82
N VAL A 86 -3.38 -1.78 4.77
CA VAL A 86 -4.84 -2.21 4.74
C VAL A 86 -5.24 -3.69 4.56
N CYS A 87 -6.53 -3.96 4.78
CA CYS A 87 -7.38 -4.74 3.86
C CYS A 87 -8.86 -4.24 3.78
N ILE A 88 -9.40 -3.89 2.60
CA ILE A 88 -10.85 -3.68 2.39
C ILE A 88 -11.42 -4.95 1.78
N LEU A 89 -12.29 -5.63 2.53
CA LEU A 89 -12.98 -6.85 2.08
C LEU A 89 -14.37 -6.52 1.50
N GLU A 90 -14.93 -7.47 0.75
CA GLU A 90 -16.28 -7.35 0.22
C GLU A 90 -17.30 -7.19 1.36
N GLY A 91 -18.24 -6.25 1.24
CA GLY A 91 -19.18 -5.89 2.31
C GLY A 91 -18.65 -4.93 3.40
N PHE A 92 -17.42 -4.43 3.30
CA PHE A 92 -16.90 -3.44 4.24
C PHE A 92 -17.52 -2.04 3.99
N SER A 93 -18.10 -1.42 5.02
CA SER A 93 -18.77 -0.12 4.88
C SER A 93 -17.82 1.07 5.04
N LEU A 94 -18.06 2.15 4.29
CA LEU A 94 -17.29 3.40 4.34
C LEU A 94 -17.12 3.93 5.78
N LYS A 95 -18.17 3.85 6.61
CA LYS A 95 -18.13 4.26 8.03
C LYS A 95 -17.20 3.37 8.87
N ARG A 96 -16.99 2.10 8.54
CA ARG A 96 -15.96 1.26 9.19
C ARG A 96 -14.57 1.63 8.71
N MET A 97 -14.39 1.87 7.41
CA MET A 97 -13.10 2.29 6.83
C MET A 97 -12.61 3.61 7.43
N ILE A 98 -13.43 4.67 7.43
CA ILE A 98 -13.04 5.98 7.98
C ILE A 98 -12.63 5.87 9.47
N ARG A 99 -13.33 5.05 10.26
CA ARG A 99 -12.99 4.83 11.68
C ARG A 99 -11.72 4.01 11.90
N ALA A 100 -11.28 3.22 10.91
CA ALA A 100 -9.99 2.56 10.96
C ALA A 100 -8.89 3.61 10.73
N ILE A 101 -8.97 4.39 9.65
CA ILE A 101 -8.00 5.47 9.34
C ILE A 101 -7.78 6.40 10.54
N ILE A 102 -8.88 6.89 11.16
CA ILE A 102 -8.82 7.82 12.30
C ILE A 102 -8.20 7.20 13.57
N ARG A 103 -8.09 5.86 13.64
CA ARG A 103 -7.41 5.14 14.74
C ARG A 103 -5.95 4.80 14.42
N ALA A 104 -5.52 4.98 13.17
CA ALA A 104 -4.17 4.75 12.69
C ALA A 104 -3.26 5.98 12.81
N THR A 105 -3.89 7.14 12.96
CA THR A 105 -3.30 8.47 13.15
C THR A 105 -3.32 8.86 14.63
#